data_AF-T2IIQ6-F1
#
_entry.id   AF-T2IIQ6-F1
#
_cell.length_a   1.000
_cell.length_b   1.000
_cell.length_c   1.000
_cell.angle_alpha   90.00
_cell.angle_beta   90.00
_cell.angle_gamma   90.00
#
_symmetry.space_group_name_H-M   'P 1'
#
loop_
_entity.id
_entity.type
_entity.pdbx_description
1 polymer ?
#
loop_
_entity_poly.entity_id
_entity_poly.type
_entity_poly.pdbx_seq_one_letter_code
_entity_poly.pdbx_strand_id
1 'polypeptide(L)'
;MIRTDVWTLKVTSLEKKLLLLTVAEYRRFLKPLVFIVNAQWKSIGNLTDKEKVNYLEKSIHVTSKNPQIKYSYYQKVINKYPSFRKFPSYLRRAAIADAIGIVSSFQTRYIEWQSGIRKNRKVRPPRLTAMCQSPSCLI
;
A
#
# COMPACT_ATOMS: atom_id res chain seq x y z
N MET A 1 15.83 -12.65 12.65
CA MET A 1 15.92 -13.77 11.70
C MET A 1 14.52 -14.01 11.16
N ILE A 2 14.19 -13.53 9.95
CA ILE A 2 12.88 -13.77 9.33
C ILE A 2 12.96 -15.15 8.67
N ARG A 3 12.16 -16.12 9.11
CA ARG A 3 12.04 -17.40 8.39
C ARG A 3 11.32 -17.15 7.07
N THR A 4 12.03 -17.30 5.96
CA THR A 4 11.44 -17.43 4.62
C THR A 4 11.26 -18.91 4.32
N ASP A 5 10.27 -19.51 4.99
CA ASP A 5 9.86 -20.87 4.67
C ASP A 5 9.06 -20.83 3.35
N VAL A 6 9.54 -21.56 2.34
CA VAL A 6 8.87 -21.66 1.04
C VAL A 6 7.84 -22.79 1.13
N TRP A 7 6.58 -22.42 1.31
CA TRP A 7 5.48 -23.37 1.37
C TRP A 7 4.91 -23.60 -0.03
N THR A 8 4.94 -24.84 -0.51
CA THR A 8 4.21 -25.26 -1.71
C THR A 8 2.75 -25.52 -1.35
N LEU A 9 1.87 -24.57 -1.68
CA LEU A 9 0.43 -24.76 -1.57
C LEU A 9 -0.05 -25.79 -2.61
N LYS A 10 -0.75 -26.84 -2.16
CA LYS A 10 -1.45 -27.76 -3.06
C LYS A 10 -2.77 -27.09 -3.48
N VAL A 11 -2.78 -26.52 -4.68
CA VAL A 11 -3.95 -25.79 -5.23
C VAL A 11 -4.27 -26.32 -6.62
N THR A 12 -5.55 -26.45 -6.92
CA THR A 12 -6.03 -26.74 -8.27
C THR A 12 -5.73 -25.59 -9.22
N SER A 13 -5.75 -25.86 -10.52
CA SER A 13 -5.52 -24.84 -11.56
C SER A 13 -6.53 -23.67 -11.48
N LEU A 14 -7.78 -23.97 -11.09
CA LEU A 14 -8.82 -22.95 -10.92
C LEU A 14 -8.54 -22.05 -9.71
N GLU A 15 -8.23 -22.64 -8.56
CA GLU A 15 -7.92 -21.89 -7.34
C GLU A 15 -6.69 -21.01 -7.53
N LYS A 16 -5.64 -21.53 -8.20
CA LYS A 16 -4.46 -20.73 -8.56
C LYS A 16 -4.82 -19.51 -9.39
N LYS A 17 -5.71 -19.66 -10.37
CA LYS A 17 -6.21 -18.53 -11.19
C LYS A 17 -6.97 -17.51 -10.35
N LEU A 18 -7.83 -17.95 -9.45
CA LEU A 18 -8.60 -17.07 -8.55
C LEU A 18 -7.69 -16.30 -7.58
N LEU A 19 -6.64 -16.94 -7.05
CA LEU A 19 -5.64 -16.28 -6.20
C LEU A 19 -4.92 -15.17 -6.97
N LEU A 20 -4.45 -15.45 -8.19
CA LEU A 20 -3.78 -14.44 -9.03
C LEU A 20 -4.69 -13.25 -9.35
N LEU A 21 -5.97 -13.49 -9.62
CA LEU A 21 -6.96 -12.41 -9.83
C LEU A 21 -7.17 -11.59 -8.55
N THR A 22 -7.20 -12.24 -7.39
CA THR A 22 -7.34 -11.56 -6.09
C THR A 22 -6.12 -10.68 -5.80
N VAL A 23 -4.91 -11.18 -6.03
CA VAL A 23 -3.67 -10.42 -5.88
C VAL A 23 -3.64 -9.24 -6.85
N ALA A 24 -4.05 -9.43 -8.10
CA ALA A 24 -4.14 -8.35 -9.08
C ALA A 24 -5.07 -7.23 -8.61
N GLU A 25 -6.24 -7.59 -8.08
CA GLU A 25 -7.23 -6.63 -7.59
C GLU A 25 -6.75 -5.89 -6.33
N TYR A 26 -6.13 -6.61 -5.40
CA TYR A 26 -5.47 -6.03 -4.23
C TYR A 26 -4.43 -4.99 -4.63
N ARG A 27 -3.55 -5.34 -5.59
CA ARG A 27 -2.50 -4.45 -6.08
C ARG A 27 -3.08 -3.20 -6.78
N ARG A 28 -4.17 -3.34 -7.53
CA ARG A 28 -4.86 -2.19 -8.14
C ARG A 28 -5.43 -1.24 -7.09
N PHE A 29 -5.93 -1.78 -5.97
CA PHE A 29 -6.41 -0.98 -4.84
C PHE A 29 -5.26 -0.30 -4.08
N LEU A 30 -4.14 -0.99 -3.88
CA LEU A 30 -2.96 -0.49 -3.17
C LEU A 30 -2.27 0.69 -3.89
N LYS A 31 -2.10 0.61 -5.21
CA LYS A 31 -1.36 1.59 -6.00
C LYS A 31 -1.79 3.06 -5.76
N PRO A 32 -3.06 3.44 -5.86
CA PRO A 32 -3.51 4.81 -5.57
C PRO A 32 -3.29 5.22 -4.10
N LEU A 33 -3.37 4.28 -3.14
CA LEU A 33 -3.10 4.56 -1.73
C LEU A 33 -1.66 5.00 -1.51
N VAL A 34 -0.69 4.34 -2.14
CA VAL A 34 0.73 4.70 -2.01
C VAL A 34 0.97 6.17 -2.38
N PHE A 35 0.34 6.65 -3.46
CA PHE A 35 0.47 8.05 -3.86
C PHE A 35 -0.17 9.02 -2.86
N ILE A 36 -1.35 8.69 -2.34
CA ILE A 36 -2.06 9.50 -1.33
C ILE A 36 -1.25 9.59 -0.04
N VAL A 37 -0.75 8.45 0.44
CA VAL A 37 0.07 8.36 1.66
C VAL A 37 1.36 9.16 1.49
N ASN A 38 2.04 9.06 0.35
CA ASN A 38 3.25 9.82 0.10
C ASN A 38 2.99 11.33 0.04
N ALA A 39 1.89 11.76 -0.58
CA ALA A 39 1.51 13.17 -0.64
C ALA A 39 1.21 13.76 0.75
N GLN A 40 0.66 12.96 1.66
CA GLN A 40 0.36 13.39 3.03
C GLN A 40 1.41 13.03 4.07
N TRP A 41 2.55 12.48 3.67
CA TRP A 41 3.55 11.96 4.61
C TRP A 41 3.98 12.99 5.66
N LYS A 42 4.11 14.26 5.28
CA LYS A 42 4.44 15.37 6.20
C LYS A 42 3.42 15.54 7.33
N SER A 43 2.15 15.24 7.10
CA SER A 43 1.08 15.39 8.09
C SER A 43 0.87 14.14 8.94
N ILE A 44 1.10 12.94 8.37
CA ILE A 44 0.81 11.67 9.05
C ILE A 44 2.05 10.94 9.57
N GLY A 45 3.26 11.35 9.18
CA GLY A 45 4.50 10.64 9.49
C GLY A 45 4.74 10.45 10.99
N ASN A 46 4.37 11.46 11.79
CA ASN A 46 4.55 11.50 13.24
C ASN A 46 3.46 10.77 14.04
N LEU A 47 2.38 10.32 13.37
CA LEU A 47 1.30 9.58 14.02
C LEU A 47 1.74 8.14 14.34
N THR A 48 1.08 7.52 15.32
CA THR A 48 1.23 6.08 15.56
C THR A 48 0.66 5.28 14.38
N ASP A 49 1.10 4.03 14.21
CA ASP A 49 0.65 3.20 13.09
C ASP A 49 -0.87 2.98 13.08
N LYS A 50 -1.46 2.83 14.28
CA LYS A 50 -2.91 2.71 14.45
C LYS A 50 -3.64 3.99 14.02
N GLU A 51 -3.10 5.16 14.37
CA GLU A 51 -3.68 6.44 13.98
C GLU A 51 -3.56 6.69 12.47
N LYS A 52 -2.42 6.34 11.86
CA LYS A 52 -2.22 6.43 10.40
C LYS A 52 -3.27 5.61 9.66
N VAL A 53 -3.47 4.34 10.06
CA VAL A 53 -4.46 3.45 9.43
C VAL A 53 -5.87 3.99 9.60
N ASN A 54 -6.25 4.40 10.81
CA ASN A 54 -7.58 4.94 11.09
C ASN A 54 -7.86 6.25 10.33
N TYR A 55 -6.89 7.16 10.28
CA TYR A 55 -7.00 8.43 9.58
C TYR A 55 -7.15 8.19 8.07
N LEU A 56 -6.35 7.29 7.49
CA LEU A 56 -6.44 6.96 6.06
C LEU A 56 -7.74 6.23 5.73
N GLU A 57 -8.18 5.26 6.55
CA GLU A 57 -9.44 4.55 6.34
C GLU A 57 -10.63 5.52 6.29
N LYS A 58 -10.70 6.45 7.26
CA LYS A 58 -11.70 7.54 7.26
C LYS A 58 -11.55 8.47 6.05
N SER A 59 -10.33 8.72 5.60
CA SER A 59 -10.08 9.64 4.49
C SER A 59 -10.40 9.04 3.12
N ILE A 60 -10.62 7.73 2.98
CA ILE A 60 -10.85 7.08 1.68
C ILE A 60 -12.21 6.40 1.54
N HIS A 61 -12.85 6.03 2.66
CA HIS A 61 -14.05 5.18 2.63
C HIS A 61 -15.28 5.92 3.15
N VAL A 62 -16.34 5.97 2.33
CA VAL A 62 -17.62 6.57 2.72
C VAL A 62 -18.26 5.58 3.67
N THR A 63 -18.65 6.05 4.85
CA THR A 63 -19.52 5.28 5.73
C THR A 63 -20.68 6.17 6.16
N SER A 64 -21.76 5.57 6.66
CA SER A 64 -22.90 6.34 7.20
C SER A 64 -22.46 7.35 8.27
N LYS A 65 -21.45 6.99 9.09
CA LYS A 65 -20.87 7.87 10.14
C LYS A 65 -19.81 8.85 9.62
N ASN A 66 -19.40 8.74 8.36
CA ASN A 66 -18.40 9.60 7.72
C ASN A 66 -18.78 9.87 6.26
N PRO A 67 -19.82 10.70 6.03
CA PRO A 67 -20.35 10.95 4.69
C PRO A 67 -19.44 11.88 3.86
N GLN A 68 -18.66 12.74 4.52
CA GLN A 68 -17.78 13.72 3.86
C GLN A 68 -16.34 13.21 3.85
N ILE A 69 -15.86 12.81 2.67
CA ILE A 69 -14.50 12.30 2.49
C ILE A 69 -13.57 13.40 2.00
N LYS A 70 -12.38 13.46 2.60
CA LYS A 70 -11.30 14.40 2.22
C LYS A 70 -10.77 14.20 0.79
N TYR A 71 -10.78 12.98 0.25
CA TYR A 71 -10.15 12.65 -1.03
C TYR A 71 -11.15 12.27 -2.13
N SER A 72 -11.64 13.28 -2.84
CA SER A 72 -12.46 13.10 -4.05
C SER A 72 -11.73 12.29 -5.14
N TYR A 73 -10.40 12.39 -5.24
CA TYR A 73 -9.60 11.59 -6.18
C TYR A 73 -9.74 10.08 -5.92
N TYR A 74 -9.66 9.65 -4.65
CA TYR A 74 -9.81 8.23 -4.34
C TYR A 74 -11.22 7.75 -4.65
N GLN A 75 -12.23 8.60 -4.43
CA GLN A 75 -13.60 8.28 -4.82
C GLN A 75 -13.74 8.13 -6.34
N LYS A 76 -13.04 8.92 -7.16
CA LYS A 76 -12.98 8.71 -8.62
C LYS A 76 -12.37 7.35 -8.96
N VAL A 77 -11.33 6.91 -8.24
CA VAL A 77 -10.73 5.59 -8.42
C VAL A 77 -11.70 4.47 -8.01
N ILE A 78 -12.39 4.61 -6.88
CA ILE A 78 -13.44 3.67 -6.44
C ILE A 78 -14.57 3.61 -7.48
N ASN A 79 -15.00 4.75 -8.01
CA ASN A 79 -16.08 4.80 -9.00
C ASN A 79 -15.67 4.18 -10.34
N LYS A 80 -14.38 4.27 -10.69
CA LYS A 80 -13.82 3.65 -11.91
C LYS A 80 -13.80 2.12 -11.82
N TYR A 81 -13.68 1.55 -10.62
CA TYR A 81 -13.61 0.10 -10.41
C TYR A 81 -14.75 -0.38 -9.51
N PRO A 82 -15.83 -0.98 -10.06
CA PRO A 82 -17.00 -1.39 -9.28
C PRO A 82 -16.66 -2.34 -8.11
N SER A 83 -15.64 -3.17 -8.29
CA SER A 83 -15.05 -4.06 -7.28
C SER A 83 -14.58 -3.32 -6.02
N PHE A 84 -14.13 -2.07 -6.14
CA PHE A 84 -13.62 -1.29 -5.01
C PHE A 84 -14.73 -0.79 -4.09
N ARG A 85 -15.97 -0.67 -4.60
CA ARG A 85 -17.12 -0.24 -3.80
C ARG A 85 -17.43 -1.21 -2.66
N LYS A 86 -17.29 -2.52 -2.91
CA LYS A 86 -17.50 -3.59 -1.93
C LYS A 86 -16.18 -4.27 -1.53
N PHE A 87 -15.07 -3.53 -1.54
CA PHE A 87 -13.78 -4.08 -1.15
C PHE A 87 -13.80 -4.51 0.32
N PRO A 88 -13.41 -5.75 0.68
CA PRO A 88 -13.45 -6.24 2.05
C PRO A 88 -12.67 -5.35 3.03
N SER A 89 -13.22 -5.13 4.22
CA SER A 89 -12.64 -4.21 5.21
C SER A 89 -11.24 -4.64 5.69
N TYR A 90 -11.02 -5.94 5.89
CA TYR A 90 -9.73 -6.48 6.30
C TYR A 90 -8.66 -6.28 5.21
N LEU A 91 -8.99 -6.56 3.94
CA LEU A 91 -8.09 -6.27 2.83
C LEU A 91 -7.81 -4.79 2.68
N ARG A 92 -8.81 -3.94 2.95
CA ARG A 92 -8.64 -2.48 2.90
C ARG A 92 -7.60 -2.00 3.90
N ARG A 93 -7.71 -2.45 5.17
CA ARG A 93 -6.76 -2.08 6.23
C ARG A 93 -5.37 -2.65 5.95
N ALA A 94 -5.28 -3.87 5.43
CA ALA A 94 -4.02 -4.45 4.97
C ALA A 94 -3.38 -3.57 3.88
N ALA A 95 -4.14 -3.16 2.86
CA ALA A 95 -3.63 -2.30 1.80
C ALA A 95 -3.20 -0.92 2.30
N ILE A 96 -3.91 -0.36 3.28
CA ILE A 96 -3.50 0.90 3.93
C ILE A 96 -2.18 0.71 4.69
N ALA A 97 -2.05 -0.36 5.47
CA ALA A 97 -0.84 -0.67 6.22
C ALA A 97 0.36 -0.89 5.28
N ASP A 98 0.16 -1.64 4.19
CA ASP A 98 1.18 -1.85 3.17
C ASP A 98 1.60 -0.54 2.50
N ALA A 99 0.64 0.34 2.18
CA ALA A 99 0.94 1.65 1.62
C ALA A 99 1.78 2.51 2.58
N ILE A 100 1.44 2.51 3.87
CA ILE A 100 2.24 3.17 4.92
C ILE A 100 3.65 2.58 4.96
N GLY A 101 3.79 1.25 4.97
CA GLY A 101 5.09 0.57 5.02
C GLY A 101 5.98 0.89 3.82
N ILE A 102 5.41 0.87 2.61
CA ILE A 102 6.10 1.25 1.37
C ILE A 102 6.62 2.69 1.44
N VAL A 103 5.76 3.63 1.84
CA VAL A 103 6.14 5.05 1.92
C VAL A 103 7.13 5.29 3.05
N SER A 104 6.95 4.67 4.21
CA SER A 104 7.89 4.75 5.34
C SER A 104 9.29 4.30 4.92
N SER A 105 9.41 3.11 4.32
CA SER A 105 10.67 2.58 3.81
C SER A 105 11.29 3.47 2.73
N PHE A 106 10.47 4.07 1.86
CA PHE A 106 10.95 5.02 0.86
C PHE A 106 11.49 6.29 1.52
N GLN A 107 10.77 6.87 2.47
CA GLN A 107 11.13 8.12 3.14
C GLN A 107 12.41 7.98 3.96
N THR A 108 12.58 6.89 4.71
CA THR A 108 13.83 6.60 5.43
C THR A 108 15.02 6.53 4.47
N ARG A 109 14.91 5.72 3.40
CA ARG A 109 15.99 5.60 2.40
C ARG A 109 16.27 6.92 1.69
N TYR A 110 15.25 7.73 1.47
CA TYR A 110 15.38 9.03 0.82
C TYR A 110 16.13 10.02 1.72
N ILE A 111 15.79 10.06 3.01
CA ILE A 111 16.49 10.88 4.02
C ILE A 111 17.95 10.44 4.18
N GLU A 112 18.23 9.14 4.27
CA GLU A 112 19.60 8.60 4.31
C GLU A 112 20.41 8.98 3.07
N TRP A 113 19.79 8.88 1.89
CA TRP A 113 20.44 9.30 0.65
C TRP A 113 20.73 10.81 0.64
N GLN A 114 19.82 11.63 1.15
CA GLN A 114 19.99 13.08 1.28
C GLN A 114 21.08 13.46 2.29
N SER A 115 21.21 12.71 3.40
CA SER A 115 22.26 12.94 4.41
C SER A 115 23.65 12.45 3.98
N GLY A 116 23.75 11.82 2.80
CA GLY A 116 25.01 11.31 2.26
C GLY A 116 25.35 9.89 2.68
N ILE A 117 24.47 9.22 3.44
CA ILE A 117 24.57 7.78 3.74
C ILE A 117 24.16 7.00 2.49
N ARG A 118 25.14 6.75 1.62
CA ARG A 118 24.94 6.04 0.36
C ARG A 118 26.11 5.10 0.08
N LYS A 119 25.82 3.98 -0.60
CA LYS A 119 26.84 2.99 -0.96
C LYS A 119 28.02 3.60 -1.72
N ASN A 120 27.74 4.48 -2.70
CA ASN A 120 28.74 5.17 -3.52
C ASN A 120 28.24 6.57 -3.94
N ARG A 121 29.15 7.48 -4.32
CA ARG A 121 28.81 8.87 -4.73
C ARG A 121 27.86 8.96 -5.95
N LYS A 122 27.94 7.99 -6.87
CA LYS A 122 27.13 7.94 -8.11
C LYS A 122 25.75 7.29 -7.94
N VAL A 123 25.37 6.87 -6.74
CA VAL A 123 24.08 6.19 -6.50
C VAL A 123 22.92 7.16 -6.73
N ARG A 124 21.99 6.78 -7.61
CA ARG A 124 20.76 7.51 -7.88
C ARG A 124 19.86 7.54 -6.63
N PRO A 125 19.02 8.57 -6.46
CA PRO A 125 18.09 8.62 -5.35
C PRO A 125 17.13 7.42 -5.39
N PRO A 126 16.66 6.94 -4.23
CA PRO A 126 15.65 5.90 -4.18
C PRO A 126 14.39 6.36 -4.90
N ARG A 127 13.66 5.42 -5.49
CA ARG A 127 12.39 5.68 -6.18
C ARG A 127 11.26 5.11 -5.35
N LEU A 128 10.14 5.83 -5.31
CA LEU A 128 8.91 5.32 -4.70
C LEU A 128 8.31 4.28 -5.64
N THR A 129 8.49 3.00 -5.31
CA THR A 129 7.87 1.90 -6.04
C THR A 129 6.64 1.43 -5.27
N ALA A 130 5.45 1.66 -5.83
CA ALA A 130 4.18 1.26 -5.21
C ALA A 130 3.96 -0.25 -5.12
N MET A 131 4.85 -1.04 -5.72
CA MET A 131 4.84 -2.50 -5.68
C MET A 131 6.23 -2.98 -5.30
N CYS A 132 6.31 -3.84 -4.29
CA CYS A 132 7.56 -4.53 -4.03
C CYS A 132 7.82 -5.50 -5.20
N GLN A 133 8.98 -5.40 -5.83
CA GLN A 133 9.43 -6.36 -6.85
C GLN A 133 10.13 -7.57 -6.20
N SER A 134 10.12 -7.68 -4.88
CA SER A 134 10.76 -8.78 -4.17
C SER A 134 10.00 -10.10 -4.43
N PRO A 135 10.71 -11.23 -4.58
CA PRO A 135 10.10 -12.55 -4.80
C PRO A 135 9.06 -12.93 -3.74
N SER A 136 9.26 -12.48 -2.50
CA SER A 136 8.34 -12.67 -1.37
C SER A 136 6.97 -12.00 -1.53
N CYS A 137 6.85 -11.03 -2.44
CA CYS A 137 5.60 -10.32 -2.73
C CYS A 137 4.96 -10.75 -4.07
N LEU A 138 5.61 -11.64 -4.81
CA LEU A 138 5.18 -12.12 -6.13
C LEU A 138 4.39 -13.44 -6.09
N ILE A 139 4.26 -14.03 -4.90
CA ILE A 139 3.53 -15.28 -4.65
C ILE A 139 2.15 -14.92 -4.07
#